data_AF-H1VF79-F1
#
_entry.id   AF-H1VF79-F1
#
_cell.length_a   1.000
_cell.length_b   1.000
_cell.length_c   1.000
_cell.angle_alpha   90.00
_cell.angle_beta   90.00
_cell.angle_gamma   90.00
#
_symmetry.space_group_name_H-M   'P 1'
#
loop_
_entity.id
_entity.type
_entity.pdbx_description
1 polymer ?
#
loop_
_entity_poly.entity_id
_entity_poly.type
_entity_poly.pdbx_seq_one_letter_code
_entity_poly.pdbx_strand_id
1 'polypeptide(L)'
;MESMLQVLVRGLQLLWVLLVTALIGNVIALNINGAGSAMAAINFSMFVAVVCWLASLYGLAAVFVSAISVPIVLLALDGAAVLFTFIDAIVLSAKLRVVNCGSLDRGDLPGDYIVWGSADNEKRCREIQASTVFMWFLFASFCAGAFFTFMNFRRGGGSVRSSRPSMAQVGV
;
A
#
# COMPACT_ATOMS: atom_id res chain seq x y z
N MET A 1 -11.34 16.94 14.93
CA MET A 1 -10.01 16.98 14.28
C MET A 1 -9.46 15.59 14.01
N GLU A 2 -9.52 14.64 14.96
CA GLU A 2 -9.03 13.26 14.75
C GLU A 2 -9.69 12.55 13.55
N SER A 3 -10.98 12.76 13.30
CA SER A 3 -11.72 12.21 12.16
C SER A 3 -11.33 12.81 10.80
N MET A 4 -11.02 14.11 10.72
CA MET A 4 -10.56 14.73 9.47
C MET A 4 -9.19 14.20 9.04
N LEU A 5 -8.28 14.03 9.99
CA LEU A 5 -6.95 13.52 9.71
C LEU A 5 -7.01 12.05 9.25
N GLN A 6 -7.87 11.23 9.86
CA GLN A 6 -8.10 9.85 9.41
C GLN A 6 -8.65 9.80 7.99
N VAL A 7 -9.64 10.64 7.65
CA VAL A 7 -10.18 10.72 6.28
C VAL A 7 -9.11 11.14 5.28
N LEU A 8 -8.28 12.13 5.62
CA LEU A 8 -7.16 12.56 4.77
C LEU A 8 -6.15 11.44 4.54
N VAL A 9 -5.76 10.70 5.59
CA VAL A 9 -4.83 9.56 5.47
C VAL A 9 -5.43 8.46 4.59
N ARG A 10 -6.72 8.14 4.76
CA ARG A 10 -7.42 7.15 3.91
C ARG A 10 -7.53 7.60 2.46
N GLY A 11 -7.82 8.88 2.22
CA GLY A 11 -7.86 9.46 0.88
C GLY A 11 -6.48 9.43 0.20
N LEU A 12 -5.43 9.73 0.96
CA LEU A 12 -4.05 9.67 0.48
C LEU A 12 -3.62 8.24 0.16
N GLN A 13 -3.98 7.26 1.00
CA GLN A 13 -3.78 5.84 0.72
C GLN A 13 -4.45 5.45 -0.61
N LEU A 14 -5.73 5.79 -0.81
CA LEU A 14 -6.45 5.48 -2.06
C LEU A 14 -5.79 6.10 -3.29
N LEU A 15 -5.33 7.36 -3.19
CA LEU A 15 -4.63 8.02 -4.27
C LEU A 15 -3.34 7.29 -4.65
N TRP A 16 -2.51 6.93 -3.66
CA TRP A 16 -1.26 6.21 -3.92
C TRP A 16 -1.51 4.79 -4.46
N VAL A 17 -2.48 4.06 -3.91
CA VAL A 17 -2.86 2.74 -4.41
C VAL A 17 -3.29 2.82 -5.88
N LEU A 18 -4.11 3.82 -6.24
CA LEU A 18 -4.56 4.01 -7.62
C LEU A 18 -3.37 4.27 -8.55
N LEU A 19 -2.47 5.19 -8.19
CA LEU A 19 -1.30 5.50 -9.02
C LEU A 19 -0.38 4.29 -9.21
N VAL A 20 -0.09 3.55 -8.13
CA VAL A 20 0.70 2.32 -8.20
C VAL A 20 0.03 1.30 -9.11
N THR A 21 -1.28 1.07 -8.94
CA THR A 21 -2.04 0.10 -9.75
C THR A 21 -2.01 0.47 -11.23
N ALA A 22 -2.18 1.76 -11.55
CA ALA A 22 -2.18 2.24 -12.93
C ALA A 22 -0.80 2.06 -13.61
N LEU A 23 0.29 2.40 -12.91
CA LEU A 23 1.64 2.29 -13.44
C LEU A 23 2.07 0.82 -13.60
N ILE A 24 1.86 0.00 -12.57
CA ILE A 24 2.18 -1.43 -12.61
C ILE A 24 1.33 -2.14 -13.67
N GLY A 25 0.04 -1.81 -13.78
CA GLY A 25 -0.84 -2.32 -14.82
C GLY A 25 -0.35 -1.97 -16.24
N ASN A 26 0.16 -0.76 -16.44
CA ASN A 26 0.72 -0.35 -17.72
C ASN A 26 2.02 -1.10 -18.06
N VAL A 27 2.89 -1.32 -17.06
CA VAL A 27 4.12 -2.13 -17.22
C VAL A 27 3.78 -3.57 -17.63
N ILE A 28 2.71 -4.15 -17.07
CA ILE A 28 2.22 -5.49 -17.44
C ILE A 28 1.70 -5.49 -18.89
N ALA A 29 0.93 -4.48 -19.28
CA ALA A 29 0.38 -4.36 -20.63
C ALA A 29 1.46 -4.18 -21.72
N LEU A 30 2.56 -3.49 -21.39
CA LEU A 30 3.70 -3.28 -22.27
C LEU A 30 4.67 -4.47 -22.34
N ASN A 31 4.38 -5.57 -21.63
CA ASN A 31 5.30 -6.69 -21.56
C ASN A 31 5.31 -7.53 -22.85
N ILE A 32 6.49 -7.61 -23.48
CA ILE A 32 6.79 -8.44 -24.65
C ILE A 32 7.98 -9.34 -24.25
N ASN A 33 7.68 -10.55 -23.75
CA ASN A 33 8.68 -11.55 -23.34
C ASN A 33 9.73 -11.06 -22.32
N GLY A 34 9.31 -10.28 -21.31
CA GLY A 34 10.21 -9.93 -20.20
C GLY A 34 10.64 -11.16 -19.40
N ALA A 35 11.83 -11.08 -18.79
CA ALA A 35 12.40 -12.18 -18.02
C ALA A 35 11.46 -12.66 -16.90
N GLY A 36 11.41 -13.97 -16.66
CA GLY A 36 10.51 -14.56 -15.65
C GLY A 36 10.77 -14.02 -14.24
N SER A 37 12.02 -13.77 -13.88
CA SER A 37 12.41 -13.19 -12.58
C SER A 37 11.97 -11.73 -12.41
N ALA A 38 11.82 -10.99 -13.50
CA ALA A 38 11.31 -9.63 -13.53
C ALA A 38 9.78 -9.60 -13.42
N MET A 39 9.10 -10.46 -14.17
CA MET A 39 7.64 -10.60 -14.13
C MET A 39 7.15 -11.08 -12.76
N ALA A 40 7.91 -11.94 -12.07
CA ALA A 40 7.57 -12.35 -10.72
C ALA A 40 7.50 -11.17 -9.73
N ALA A 41 8.43 -10.21 -9.84
CA ALA A 41 8.41 -9.01 -9.00
C ALA A 41 7.20 -8.12 -9.33
N ILE A 42 6.94 -7.88 -10.62
CA ILE A 42 5.80 -7.06 -11.07
C ILE A 42 4.45 -7.69 -10.65
N ASN A 43 4.33 -9.01 -10.76
CA ASN A 43 3.14 -9.74 -10.33
C ASN A 43 2.94 -9.67 -8.81
N PHE A 44 4.03 -9.72 -8.04
CA PHE A 44 3.98 -9.50 -6.60
C PHE A 44 3.50 -8.07 -6.28
N SER A 45 4.01 -7.05 -6.97
CA SER A 45 3.54 -5.66 -6.79
C SER A 45 2.04 -5.50 -7.08
N MET A 46 1.53 -6.21 -8.10
CA MET A 46 0.08 -6.20 -8.39
C MET A 46 -0.73 -6.89 -7.28
N PHE A 47 -0.23 -8.00 -6.72
CA PHE A 47 -0.84 -8.63 -5.55
C PHE A 47 -0.87 -7.67 -4.34
N VAL A 48 0.23 -6.98 -4.05
CA VAL A 48 0.30 -5.99 -2.98
C VAL A 48 -0.69 -4.85 -3.21
N ALA A 49 -0.80 -4.36 -4.45
CA ALA A 49 -1.77 -3.33 -4.81
C ALA A 49 -3.22 -3.76 -4.52
N VAL A 50 -3.59 -5.01 -4.81
CA VAL A 50 -4.93 -5.56 -4.50
C VAL A 50 -5.16 -5.62 -2.98
N VAL A 51 -4.18 -6.08 -2.20
CA VAL A 51 -4.29 -6.08 -0.72
C VAL A 51 -4.48 -4.67 -0.19
N CYS A 52 -3.75 -3.70 -0.75
CA CYS A 52 -3.88 -2.30 -0.38
C CYS A 52 -5.25 -1.72 -0.76
N TRP A 53 -5.81 -2.08 -1.93
CA TRP A 53 -7.18 -1.73 -2.30
C TRP A 53 -8.19 -2.23 -1.27
N LEU A 54 -8.08 -3.48 -0.85
CA LEU A 54 -8.97 -4.05 0.18
C LEU A 54 -8.83 -3.30 1.50
N ALA A 55 -7.60 -3.04 1.95
CA ALA A 55 -7.35 -2.30 3.19
C ALA A 55 -7.87 -0.86 3.13
N SER A 56 -7.65 -0.14 2.02
CA SER A 56 -8.07 1.24 1.85
C SER A 56 -9.60 1.38 1.68
N LEU A 57 -10.25 0.52 0.90
CA LEU A 57 -11.71 0.55 0.72
C LEU A 57 -12.44 0.15 2.00
N TYR A 58 -11.98 -0.90 2.67
CA TYR A 58 -12.55 -1.31 3.96
C TYR A 58 -12.31 -0.23 5.03
N GLY A 59 -11.09 0.32 5.09
CA GLY A 59 -10.75 1.42 5.98
C GLY A 59 -11.60 2.66 5.75
N LEU A 60 -11.89 3.01 4.49
CA LEU A 60 -12.78 4.13 4.15
C LEU A 60 -14.24 3.83 4.53
N ALA A 61 -14.76 2.65 4.19
CA ALA A 61 -16.13 2.26 4.50
C ALA A 61 -16.39 2.23 6.02
N ALA A 62 -15.40 1.80 6.81
CA ALA A 62 -15.49 1.77 8.27
C ALA A 62 -15.60 3.17 8.91
N VAL A 63 -15.14 4.23 8.21
CA VAL A 63 -15.33 5.63 8.68
C VAL A 63 -16.79 6.06 8.55
N PHE A 64 -17.47 5.67 7.47
CA PHE A 64 -18.86 6.05 7.21
C PHE A 64 -19.86 5.13 7.89
N VAL A 65 -19.52 3.84 8.06
CA VAL A 65 -20.42 2.80 8.59
C VAL A 65 -19.79 2.17 9.83
N SER A 66 -20.16 2.69 11.00
CA SER A 66 -19.65 2.21 12.30
C SER A 66 -20.00 0.73 12.56
N ALA A 67 -21.08 0.21 11.96
CA ALA A 67 -21.51 -1.18 12.12
C ALA A 67 -20.52 -2.20 11.53
N ILE A 68 -19.70 -1.79 10.55
CA ILE A 68 -18.69 -2.63 9.89
C ILE A 68 -17.30 -2.37 10.50
N SER A 69 -17.17 -1.40 11.41
CA SER A 69 -15.91 -1.02 12.04
C SER A 69 -15.49 -2.05 13.09
N VAL A 70 -14.91 -3.16 12.62
CA VAL A 70 -14.31 -4.19 13.46
C VAL A 70 -12.82 -3.85 13.67
N PRO A 71 -12.39 -3.42 14.87
CA PRO A 71 -11.03 -2.89 15.08
C PRO A 71 -9.92 -3.89 14.77
N ILE A 72 -10.15 -5.18 15.06
CA ILE A 72 -9.15 -6.22 14.82
C ILE A 72 -8.95 -6.50 13.32
N VAL A 73 -10.02 -6.36 12.52
CA VAL A 73 -9.95 -6.52 11.06
C VAL A 73 -9.23 -5.33 10.43
N LEU A 74 -9.52 -4.10 10.90
CA LEU A 74 -8.80 -2.90 10.46
C LEU A 74 -7.31 -3.01 10.77
N LEU A 75 -6.95 -3.45 11.98
CA LEU A 75 -5.56 -3.61 12.39
C LEU A 75 -4.84 -4.69 11.56
N ALA A 76 -5.50 -5.82 11.29
CA ALA A 76 -4.94 -6.89 10.46
C ALA A 76 -4.74 -6.45 9.01
N LEU A 77 -5.71 -5.74 8.41
CA LEU A 77 -5.62 -5.22 7.04
C LEU A 77 -4.56 -4.13 6.91
N ASP A 78 -4.53 -3.15 7.82
CA ASP A 78 -3.50 -2.11 7.84
C ASP A 78 -2.11 -2.72 8.07
N GLY A 79 -1.99 -3.69 8.98
CA GLY A 79 -0.73 -4.39 9.25
C GLY A 79 -0.23 -5.21 8.07
N ALA A 80 -1.14 -5.95 7.40
CA ALA A 80 -0.81 -6.69 6.18
C ALA A 80 -0.38 -5.74 5.04
N ALA A 81 -1.10 -4.63 4.85
CA ALA A 81 -0.74 -3.62 3.85
C ALA A 81 0.64 -3.01 4.12
N VAL A 82 0.96 -2.65 5.38
CA VAL A 82 2.29 -2.16 5.77
C VAL A 82 3.37 -3.20 5.46
N LEU A 83 3.17 -4.46 5.85
CA LEU A 83 4.15 -5.52 5.66
C LEU A 83 4.41 -5.78 4.17
N PHE A 84 3.36 -5.93 3.37
CA PHE A 84 3.51 -6.24 1.95
C PHE A 84 4.07 -5.06 1.14
N THR A 85 3.61 -3.82 1.41
CA THR A 85 4.16 -2.63 0.74
C THR A 85 5.63 -2.41 1.07
N PHE A 86 6.06 -2.72 2.29
CA PHE A 86 7.48 -2.64 2.66
C PHE A 86 8.34 -3.65 1.89
N ILE A 87 7.90 -4.91 1.82
CA ILE A 87 8.60 -5.96 1.07
C ILE A 87 8.68 -5.57 -0.42
N ASP A 88 7.56 -5.14 -1.00
CA ASP A 88 7.50 -4.79 -2.41
C ASP A 88 8.38 -3.57 -2.75
N ALA A 89 8.36 -2.54 -1.92
CA ALA A 89 9.23 -1.37 -2.08
C ALA A 89 10.72 -1.74 -2.07
N ILE A 90 11.14 -2.66 -1.20
CA ILE A 90 12.52 -3.17 -1.16
C ILE A 90 12.84 -3.98 -2.41
N VAL A 91 11.97 -4.91 -2.80
CA VAL A 91 12.17 -5.76 -3.97
C VAL A 91 12.31 -4.93 -5.23
N LEU A 92 11.43 -3.94 -5.42
CA LEU A 92 11.44 -3.08 -6.60
C LEU A 92 12.68 -2.19 -6.62
N SER A 93 13.11 -1.66 -5.48
CA SER A 93 14.36 -0.90 -5.35
C SER A 93 15.59 -1.76 -5.69
N ALA A 94 15.63 -3.00 -5.19
CA ALA A 94 16.73 -3.93 -5.42
C ALA A 94 16.80 -4.46 -6.88
N LYS A 95 15.65 -4.53 -7.55
CA LYS A 95 15.54 -4.94 -8.96
C LYS A 95 15.83 -3.80 -9.92
N LEU A 96 15.48 -2.57 -9.57
CA LEU A 96 15.70 -1.42 -10.44
C LEU A 96 17.18 -1.04 -10.50
N ARG A 97 17.92 -0.91 -9.38
CA ARG A 97 19.37 -0.61 -9.32
C ARG A 97 19.90 0.65 -10.05
N VAL A 98 19.18 1.20 -11.02
CA VAL A 98 19.62 2.27 -11.92
C VAL A 98 18.80 3.52 -11.64
N VAL A 99 19.50 4.66 -11.61
CA VAL A 99 18.90 5.97 -11.34
C VAL A 99 18.54 6.71 -12.65
N ASN A 100 19.22 6.39 -13.76
CA ASN A 100 19.07 7.07 -15.04
C ASN A 100 18.52 6.14 -16.12
N CYS A 101 17.26 6.37 -16.52
CA CYS A 101 16.60 5.59 -17.58
C CYS A 101 16.89 6.07 -19.02
N GLY A 102 17.59 7.19 -19.20
CA GLY A 102 17.84 7.79 -20.53
C GLY A 102 19.03 7.22 -21.31
N SER A 103 19.86 6.38 -20.69
CA SER A 103 21.04 5.78 -21.31
C SER A 103 21.16 4.30 -20.89
N LEU A 104 20.16 3.51 -21.28
CA LEU A 104 20.13 2.07 -21.01
C LEU A 104 21.07 1.35 -21.98
N ASP A 105 22.30 1.05 -21.55
CA ASP A 105 23.20 0.17 -22.30
C ASP A 105 22.95 -1.30 -21.93
N ARG A 106 22.85 -2.17 -22.95
CA ARG A 106 22.72 -3.62 -22.75
C ARG A 106 24.02 -4.26 -22.25
N GLY A 107 25.16 -3.61 -22.41
CA GLY A 107 26.45 -4.11 -21.93
C GLY A 107 26.61 -4.05 -20.41
N ASP A 108 26.01 -3.06 -19.76
CA ASP A 108 26.16 -2.80 -18.32
C ASP A 108 25.10 -3.51 -17.46
N LEU A 109 24.04 -4.03 -18.09
CA LEU A 109 22.86 -4.56 -17.41
C LEU A 109 22.69 -6.06 -17.70
N PRO A 110 22.37 -6.87 -16.69
CA PRO A 110 22.20 -8.30 -16.88
C PRO A 110 20.99 -8.59 -17.78
N GLY A 111 21.03 -9.70 -18.52
CA GLY A 111 19.99 -10.07 -19.49
C GLY A 111 18.61 -10.33 -18.88
N ASP A 112 18.52 -10.56 -17.57
CA ASP A 112 17.29 -10.79 -16.82
C ASP A 112 16.74 -9.53 -16.12
N TYR A 113 17.25 -8.36 -16.49
CA TYR A 113 16.93 -7.10 -15.86
C TYR A 113 15.48 -6.65 -16.08
N ILE A 114 14.88 -6.03 -15.05
CA ILE A 114 13.44 -5.75 -14.96
C ILE A 114 12.90 -4.79 -16.03
N VAL A 115 13.78 -3.99 -16.62
CA VAL A 115 13.46 -2.99 -17.64
C VAL A 115 13.30 -3.61 -19.03
N TRP A 116 13.87 -4.78 -19.29
CA TRP A 116 13.78 -5.43 -20.60
C TRP A 116 12.42 -6.09 -20.83
N GLY A 117 12.02 -6.15 -22.10
CA GLY A 117 10.77 -6.78 -22.54
C GLY A 117 9.66 -5.78 -22.81
N SER A 118 9.97 -4.62 -23.39
CA SER A 118 9.01 -3.66 -23.92
C SER A 118 9.50 -3.15 -25.28
N ALA A 119 8.59 -2.65 -26.12
CA ALA A 119 8.95 -1.92 -27.34
C ALA A 119 9.80 -0.68 -27.00
N ASP A 120 9.43 0.01 -25.90
CA ASP A 120 10.15 1.15 -25.34
C ASP A 120 10.66 0.81 -23.93
N ASN A 121 11.93 0.40 -23.84
CA ASN A 121 12.55 0.04 -22.56
C ASN A 121 12.77 1.27 -21.66
N GLU A 122 13.04 2.45 -22.24
CA GLU A 122 13.17 3.69 -21.48
C GLU A 122 11.86 4.07 -20.78
N LYS A 123 10.74 3.98 -21.49
CA LYS A 123 9.41 4.25 -20.93
C LYS A 123 9.11 3.31 -19.76
N ARG A 124 9.33 2.00 -19.96
CA ARG A 124 9.16 0.98 -18.91
C ARG A 124 10.05 1.24 -17.70
N CYS A 125 11.29 1.67 -17.89
CA CYS A 125 12.20 2.04 -16.80
C CYS A 125 11.64 3.20 -15.96
N ARG A 126 11.18 4.27 -16.62
CA ARG A 126 10.62 5.45 -15.93
C ARG A 126 9.34 5.11 -15.18
N GLU A 127 8.50 4.24 -15.72
CA GLU A 127 7.28 3.77 -15.05
C GLU A 127 7.60 2.93 -13.82
N ILE A 128 8.57 2.01 -13.91
CA ILE A 128 9.02 1.22 -12.77
C ILE A 128 9.65 2.13 -11.70
N GLN A 129 10.49 3.09 -12.09
CA GLN A 129 11.07 4.07 -11.17
C GLN A 129 10.01 4.89 -10.44
N ALA A 130 9.02 5.42 -11.17
CA ALA A 130 7.90 6.13 -10.58
C ALA A 130 7.10 5.23 -9.62
N SER A 131 6.85 3.98 -10.01
CA SER A 131 6.13 3.02 -9.18
C SER A 131 6.87 2.70 -7.88
N THR A 132 8.21 2.61 -7.88
CA THR A 132 9.02 2.45 -6.66
C THR A 132 8.83 3.61 -5.69
N VAL A 133 8.87 4.85 -6.19
CA VAL A 133 8.68 6.04 -5.34
C VAL A 133 7.27 6.07 -4.76
N PHE A 134 6.25 5.81 -5.59
CA PHE A 134 4.87 5.77 -5.11
C PHE A 134 4.61 4.61 -4.15
N MET A 135 5.31 3.48 -4.29
CA MET A 135 5.24 2.38 -3.32
C MET A 135 5.78 2.80 -1.95
N TRP A 136 6.87 3.57 -1.91
CA TRP A 136 7.39 4.12 -0.65
C TRP A 136 6.43 5.12 0.00
N PHE A 137 5.79 5.98 -0.79
CA PHE A 137 4.74 6.87 -0.27
C PHE A 137 3.51 6.10 0.21
N LEU A 138 3.13 5.04 -0.50
CA LEU A 138 2.05 4.16 -0.11
C LEU A 138 2.36 3.49 1.24
N PHE A 139 3.56 2.93 1.39
CA PHE A 139 4.04 2.37 2.66
C PHE A 139 3.98 3.39 3.79
N ALA A 140 4.50 4.61 3.59
CA ALA A 140 4.47 5.66 4.61
C ALA A 140 3.02 6.03 5.02
N SER A 141 2.10 6.09 4.05
CA SER A 141 0.68 6.37 4.31
C SER A 141 -0.02 5.24 5.06
N PHE A 142 0.32 3.97 4.80
CA PHE A 142 -0.19 2.84 5.56
C PHE A 142 0.43 2.75 6.96
N CYS A 143 1.69 3.10 7.14
CA CYS A 143 2.31 3.23 8.46
C CYS A 143 1.58 4.28 9.32
N ALA A 144 1.28 5.44 8.75
CA ALA A 144 0.48 6.47 9.42
C ALA A 144 -0.92 5.93 9.78
N GLY A 145 -1.60 5.28 8.84
CA GLY A 145 -2.92 4.67 9.08
C GLY A 145 -2.90 3.62 10.19
N ALA A 146 -1.96 2.68 10.12
CA ALA A 146 -1.75 1.63 11.11
C ALA A 146 -1.46 2.20 12.49
N PHE A 147 -0.67 3.28 12.58
CA PHE A 147 -0.39 3.97 13.83
C PHE A 147 -1.66 4.54 14.46
N PHE A 148 -2.53 5.21 13.69
CA PHE A 148 -3.82 5.70 14.19
C PHE A 148 -4.74 4.57 14.59
N THR A 149 -4.84 3.50 13.80
CA THR A 149 -5.62 2.30 14.12
C THR A 149 -5.13 1.66 15.43
N PHE A 150 -3.81 1.55 15.63
CA PHE A 150 -3.21 0.99 16.83
C PHE A 150 -3.43 1.88 18.06
N MET A 151 -3.28 3.20 17.95
CA MET A 151 -3.57 4.13 19.04
C MET A 151 -5.04 4.08 19.45
N ASN A 152 -5.97 4.01 18.48
CA ASN A 152 -7.40 3.87 18.75
C ASN A 152 -7.71 2.53 19.42
N PHE A 153 -7.09 1.44 18.96
CA PHE A 153 -7.22 0.13 19.57
C PHE A 153 -6.72 0.12 21.03
N ARG A 154 -5.58 0.78 21.31
CA ARG A 154 -5.03 0.89 22.68
C ARG A 154 -5.88 1.80 23.58
N ARG A 155 -6.45 2.87 23.04
CA ARG A 155 -7.34 3.79 23.78
C ARG A 155 -8.71 3.17 24.07
N GLY A 156 -9.26 2.38 23.15
CA GLY A 156 -10.54 1.67 23.31
C GLY A 156 -10.42 0.30 24.03
N GLY A 157 -9.23 -0.31 24.01
CA GLY A 157 -8.94 -1.64 24.57
C GLY A 157 -8.92 -1.74 26.10
N GLY A 158 -9.11 -0.62 26.82
CA GLY A 158 -9.29 -0.61 28.27
C GLY A 158 -10.73 -0.90 28.73
N SER A 159 -11.70 -0.97 27.81
CA SER A 159 -13.10 -1.14 28.19
C SER A 159 -13.94 -1.95 27.21
N VAL A 160 -13.60 -3.23 27.07
CA VAL A 160 -14.56 -4.26 26.64
C VAL A 160 -15.44 -4.71 27.84
N ARG A 161 -15.39 -3.98 28.98
CA ARG A 161 -16.14 -4.26 30.21
C ARG A 161 -16.97 -3.10 30.79
N SER A 162 -17.15 -1.96 30.12
CA SER A 162 -18.04 -0.89 30.63
C SER A 162 -19.44 -0.86 30.01
N SER A 163 -20.07 -2.02 29.81
CA SER A 163 -21.52 -2.12 30.03
C SER A 163 -21.78 -2.08 31.55
N ARG A 164 -21.47 -0.96 32.19
CA ARG A 164 -21.97 -0.65 33.52
C ARG A 164 -23.01 0.45 33.30
N PRO A 165 -24.32 0.14 33.36
CA PRO A 165 -25.32 1.19 33.41
C PRO A 165 -24.98 2.03 34.65
N SER A 166 -24.77 3.33 34.46
CA SER A 166 -24.73 4.28 35.56
C SER A 166 -26.14 4.33 36.15
N MET A 167 -26.45 3.41 37.07
CA MET A 167 -27.64 3.54 37.90
C MET A 167 -27.40 4.73 38.81
N ALA A 168 -28.16 5.79 38.60
CA ALA A 168 -28.27 6.89 39.54
C ALA A 168 -28.79 6.31 40.87
N GLN A 169 -27.90 6.18 41.87
CA GLN A 169 -28.35 5.97 43.25
C GLN A 169 -29.02 7.26 43.69
N VAL A 170 -30.35 7.25 43.70
CA VAL A 170 -31.17 8.21 44.41
C VAL A 170 -31.07 7.84 45.89
N GLY A 171 -30.30 8.61 46.65
CA GLY A 171 -30.28 8.54 48.11
C GLY A 171 -31.34 9.46 48.68
N VAL A 172 -32.35 8.88 49.34
CA VAL A 172 -33.27 9.52 50.29
C VAL A 172 -32.57 9.80 51.61
#